data_AF-A0AAP7IFD6-F1
#
_entry.id   AF-A0AAP7IFD6-F1
#
_cell.length_a   1.000
_cell.length_b   1.000
_cell.length_c   1.000
_cell.angle_alpha   90.00
_cell.angle_beta   90.00
_cell.angle_gamma   90.00
#
_symmetry.space_group_name_H-M   'P 1'
#
loop_
_entity.id
_entity.type
_entity.pdbx_description
1 polymer ?
#
loop_
_entity_poly.entity_id
_entity_poly.type
_entity_poly.pdbx_seq_one_letter_code
_entity_poly.pdbx_strand_id
1 'polypeptide(L)' 'MPINNRNYRDIETVDEDNFTKEQYISYLDFMVGLTKKEFERLQKSSYEEVRYQYNMISLEKSDEMVE' A
#
# COMPACT_ATOMS: atom_id res chain seq x y z
N MET A 1 -18.21 -9.46 -40.55
CA MET A 1 -17.41 -8.93 -39.43
C MET A 1 -18.04 -7.64 -38.94
N PRO A 2 -18.20 -7.51 -37.61
CA PRO A 2 -17.67 -6.32 -36.95
C PRO A 2 -16.81 -6.72 -35.75
N ILE A 3 -15.59 -6.19 -35.72
CA ILE A 3 -14.67 -6.27 -34.59
C ILE A 3 -15.15 -5.17 -33.64
N ASN A 4 -15.81 -5.53 -32.53
CA ASN A 4 -16.24 -4.56 -31.53
C ASN A 4 -15.42 -4.74 -30.26
N ASN A 5 -14.47 -3.82 -30.11
CA ASN A 5 -13.78 -3.34 -28.92
C ASN A 5 -13.88 -4.18 -27.64
N ARG A 6 -12.74 -4.82 -27.34
CA ARG A 6 -12.15 -5.07 -26.02
C ARG A 6 -12.95 -4.50 -24.85
N ASN A 7 -13.72 -5.36 -24.18
CA ASN A 7 -14.05 -5.15 -22.78
C ASN A 7 -12.75 -5.35 -21.97
N TYR A 8 -11.98 -4.27 -21.79
CA TYR A 8 -11.00 -4.16 -20.70
C TYR A 8 -11.75 -3.91 -19.39
N ARG A 9 -12.55 -4.90 -18.97
CA ARG A 9 -13.18 -4.88 -17.65
C ARG A 9 -12.93 -6.19 -16.92
N ASP A 10 -11.73 -6.70 -17.07
CA ASP A 10 -11.04 -7.33 -15.96
C ASP A 10 -9.94 -6.34 -15.59
N ILE A 11 -10.36 -5.22 -14.97
CA ILE A 11 -9.47 -4.58 -14.01
C ILE A 11 -9.35 -5.68 -12.98
N GLU A 12 -8.25 -6.44 -13.06
CA GLU A 12 -7.82 -7.34 -12.00
C GLU A 12 -8.18 -6.63 -10.71
N THR A 13 -9.04 -7.24 -9.91
CA THR A 13 -9.23 -6.81 -8.53
C THR A 13 -7.85 -6.83 -7.92
N VAL A 14 -7.22 -5.65 -7.92
CA VAL A 14 -5.84 -5.42 -7.56
C VAL A 14 -5.71 -5.93 -6.14
N ASP A 15 -4.93 -7.00 -6.03
CA ASP A 15 -4.41 -7.62 -4.83
C ASP A 15 -5.41 -7.86 -3.68
N GLU A 16 -5.81 -9.12 -3.52
CA GLU A 16 -5.80 -9.68 -2.18
C GLU A 16 -4.37 -9.48 -1.64
N ASP A 17 -4.14 -8.34 -0.98
CA ASP A 17 -2.88 -8.00 -0.31
C ASP A 17 -2.54 -9.16 0.62
N ASN A 18 -1.73 -10.10 0.14
CA ASN A 18 -1.23 -11.24 0.92
C ASN A 18 -0.08 -10.82 1.84
N PHE A 19 0.06 -9.51 2.10
CA PHE A 19 1.08 -8.98 2.98
C PHE A 19 0.67 -9.16 4.43
N THR A 20 1.61 -9.64 5.22
CA THR A 20 1.47 -9.68 6.67
C THR A 20 1.65 -8.28 7.26
N LYS A 21 1.17 -8.09 8.50
CA LYS A 21 1.41 -6.84 9.25
C LYS A 21 2.89 -6.48 9.29
N GLU A 22 3.76 -7.46 9.49
CA GLU A 22 5.21 -7.27 9.57
C GLU A 22 5.80 -6.79 8.24
N GLN A 23 5.29 -7.28 7.11
CA GLN A 23 5.70 -6.81 5.79
C GLN A 23 5.32 -5.33 5.60
N TYR A 24 4.11 -4.92 5.98
CA TYR A 24 3.74 -3.49 5.92
C TYR A 24 4.61 -2.61 6.81
N ILE A 25 4.91 -3.04 8.04
CA ILE A 25 5.80 -2.27 8.93
C ILE A 25 7.19 -2.14 8.31
N SER A 26 7.69 -3.21 7.68
CA SER A 26 8.99 -3.20 7.00
C SER A 26 9.00 -2.25 5.80
N TYR A 27 7.91 -2.19 5.03
CA TYR A 27 7.80 -1.24 3.92
C TYR A 27 7.67 0.19 4.40
N LEU A 28 6.91 0.43 5.47
CA LEU A 28 6.83 1.75 6.11
C LEU A 28 8.22 2.22 6.56
N ASP A 29 8.99 1.36 7.21
CA ASP A 29 10.37 1.68 7.59
C ASP A 29 11.25 2.02 6.39
N PHE A 30 11.14 1.24 5.31
CA PHE A 30 11.88 1.50 4.09
C PHE A 30 11.50 2.83 3.42
N MET A 31 10.21 3.17 3.37
CA MET A 31 9.71 4.35 2.64
C MET A 31 9.95 5.67 3.39
N VAL A 32 9.79 5.67 4.72
CA VAL A 32 9.83 6.91 5.51
C VAL A 32 10.89 6.93 6.61
N GLY A 33 11.59 5.82 6.85
CA GLY A 33 12.61 5.71 7.89
C GLY A 33 12.03 5.86 9.29
N LEU A 34 11.40 4.80 9.82
CA LEU A 34 10.68 4.89 11.09
C LEU A 34 11.66 5.04 12.25
N THR A 35 11.31 5.90 13.21
CA THR A 35 11.99 5.90 14.49
C THR A 35 11.63 4.65 15.29
N LYS A 36 12.50 4.26 16.24
CA LYS A 36 12.23 3.14 17.15
C LYS A 36 10.85 3.23 17.83
N LYS A 37 10.43 4.44 18.23
CA LYS A 37 9.14 4.67 18.90
C LYS A 37 7.96 4.43 17.96
N GLU A 38 8.08 4.82 16.69
CA GLU A 38 7.04 4.61 15.68
C GLU A 38 6.94 3.15 15.29
N PHE A 39 8.08 2.48 15.13
CA PHE A 39 8.13 1.04 14.91
C PHE A 39 7.44 0.26 16.04
N GLU A 40 7.77 0.56 17.31
CA GLU A 40 7.12 -0.05 18.47
C GLU A 40 5.62 0.25 18.55
N ARG A 41 5.19 1.44 18.09
CA ARG A 41 3.76 1.80 18.00
C ARG A 41 3.06 0.93 16.97
N LEU A 42 3.61 0.82 15.76
CA LEU A 42 3.02 0.02 14.68
C LEU A 42 2.99 -1.48 15.00
N GLN A 43 3.97 -2.00 15.74
CA GLN A 43 3.93 -3.38 16.22
C GLN A 43 2.73 -3.65 17.13
N LYS A 44 2.33 -2.68 17.95
CA LYS A 44 1.17 -2.77 18.86
C LYS A 44 -0.16 -2.44 18.18
N SER A 45 -0.12 -1.76 17.03
CA SER A 45 -1.30 -1.45 16.24
C SER A 45 -1.91 -2.69 15.58
N SER A 46 -3.19 -2.57 15.22
CA SER A 46 -3.92 -3.57 14.45
C SER A 46 -3.39 -3.65 13.02
N TYR A 47 -3.68 -4.76 12.34
CA TYR A 47 -3.31 -4.93 10.92
C TYR A 47 -3.89 -3.82 10.04
N GLU A 48 -5.17 -3.50 10.22
CA GLU A 48 -5.87 -2.49 9.40
C GLU A 48 -5.29 -1.09 9.57
N GLU A 49 -4.89 -0.70 10.78
CA GLU A 49 -4.25 0.60 11.02
C GLU A 49 -2.89 0.69 10.32
N VAL A 50 -2.11 -0.40 10.34
CA VAL A 50 -0.80 -0.46 9.69
C VAL A 50 -0.97 -0.42 8.16
N ARG A 51 -1.94 -1.17 7.62
CA ARG A 51 -2.26 -1.16 6.19
C ARG A 51 -2.73 0.22 5.72
N TYR A 52 -3.57 0.88 6.51
CA TYR A 52 -4.04 2.24 6.21
C TYR A 52 -2.89 3.24 6.15
N GLN A 53 -1.96 3.20 7.13
CA GLN A 53 -0.77 4.05 7.14
C GLN A 53 0.11 3.83 5.89
N TYR A 54 0.32 2.57 5.51
CA TYR A 54 1.06 2.21 4.30
C TYR A 54 0.41 2.81 3.04
N ASN A 55 -0.91 2.66 2.89
CA ASN A 55 -1.63 3.18 1.73
C ASN A 55 -1.56 4.70 1.65
N MET A 56 -1.69 5.40 2.79
CA MET A 56 -1.59 6.87 2.84
C MET A 56 -0.20 7.36 2.39
N ILE A 57 0.85 6.79 2.94
CA ILE A 57 2.24 7.14 2.56
C ILE A 57 2.51 6.82 1.09
N SER A 58 2.00 5.69 0.58
CA SER A 58 2.18 5.30 -0.82
C SER A 58 1.48 6.27 -1.78
N LEU A 59 0.32 6.82 -1.38
CA LEU A 59 -0.39 7.84 -2.15
C LEU A 59 0.37 9.17 -2.13
N GLU A 60 0.80 9.66 -0.96
CA GLU A 60 1.58 10.90 -0.83
C GLU A 60 2.87 10.86 -1.66
N LYS A 61 3.59 9.72 -1.63
CA LYS A 61 4.79 9.50 -2.45
C LYS A 61 4.50 9.46 -3.95
N SER A 62 3.33 8.96 -4.33
CA SER A 62 2.93 8.92 -5.74
C SER A 62 2.62 10.32 -6.26
N ASP A 63 1.98 11.16 -5.45
CA ASP A 63 1.70 12.55 -5.79
C ASP A 63 2.99 13.39 -5.88
N GLU A 64 3.98 13.15 -5.02
CA GLU A 64 5.32 13.79 -5.08
C GLU A 64 6.07 13.55 -6.41
N MET A 65 5.77 12.48 -7.15
CA MET A 65 6.44 12.16 -8.42
C MET A 65 5.78 12.78 -9.65
N VAL A 66 4.61 13.43 -9.50
CA VAL A 66 3.83 13.98 -10.63
C VAL A 66 4.08 15.49 -10.82
N GLU A 67 4.80 16.15 -9.92
CA GLU A 67 5.28 17.53 -10.05
C GLU A 67 6.69 17.62 -10.67
#